data_AF-A0A378A3L3-F1
#
_entry.id   AF-A0A378A3L3-F1
#
_cell.length_a   1.000
_cell.length_b   1.000
_cell.length_c   1.000
_cell.angle_alpha   90.00
_cell.angle_beta   90.00
_cell.angle_gamma   90.00
#
_symmetry.space_group_name_H-M   'P 1'
#
loop_
_entity.id
_entity.type
_entity.pdbx_description
1 polymer ?
#
loop_
_entity_poly.entity_id
_entity_poly.type
_entity_poly.pdbx_seq_one_letter_code
_entity_poly.pdbx_strand_id
1 'polypeptide(L)' 'MPVKLAELAVTETGMGRVEDKFAKNVAQARGTPGVECLTPQVLTGDNGLTLIENAPWGVVASVTPSTNPAATVINNALA' A
#
# COMPACT_ATOMS: atom_id res chain seq x y z
N MET A 1 -3.91 17.51 -4.48
CA MET A 1 -3.24 16.71 -3.43
C MET A 1 -2.11 15.83 -3.99
N PRO A 2 -2.29 14.94 -4.99
CA PRO A 2 -1.21 14.05 -5.45
C PRO A 2 -0.09 14.77 -6.23
N VAL A 3 -0.45 15.83 -6.95
CA VAL A 3 0.51 16.68 -7.69
C VAL A 3 1.50 17.34 -6.73
N LYS A 4 1.01 17.90 -5.63
CA LYS A 4 1.85 18.57 -4.61
C LYS A 4 2.88 17.63 -3.98
N LEU A 5 2.51 16.36 -3.74
CA LEU A 5 3.45 15.35 -3.23
C LEU A 5 4.53 15.00 -4.25
N ALA A 6 4.20 14.98 -5.54
CA ALA A 6 5.16 14.73 -6.61
C ALA A 6 6.15 15.89 -6.76
N GLU A 7 5.66 17.13 -6.75
CA GLU A 7 6.49 18.34 -6.77
C GLU A 7 7.48 18.36 -5.60
N LEU A 8 6.98 18.19 -4.37
CA LEU A 8 7.81 18.16 -3.16
C LEU A 8 8.88 17.07 -3.24
N ALA A 9 8.52 15.86 -3.67
CA ALA A 9 9.48 14.76 -3.78
C ALA A 9 10.57 15.01 -4.83
N VAL A 10 10.29 15.71 -5.93
CA VAL A 10 11.34 16.09 -6.90
C VAL A 10 12.19 17.23 -6.34
N THR A 11 11.57 18.25 -5.76
CA THR A 11 12.29 19.42 -5.21
C THR A 11 13.21 19.04 -4.05
N GLU A 12 12.77 18.17 -3.15
CA GLU A 12 13.54 17.76 -1.97
C GLU A 12 14.65 16.77 -2.32
N THR A 13 14.35 15.75 -3.13
CA THR A 13 15.32 14.68 -3.39
C THR A 13 16.17 14.88 -4.64
N GLY A 14 15.78 15.82 -5.54
CA GLY A 14 16.42 16.02 -6.83
C GLY A 14 16.29 14.84 -7.82
N MET A 15 15.38 13.90 -7.58
CA MET A 15 15.27 12.66 -8.36
C MET A 15 13.94 12.54 -9.11
N GLY A 16 14.02 12.15 -10.38
CA GLY A 16 12.85 11.85 -11.21
C GLY A 16 12.13 13.09 -11.75
N ARG A 17 10.94 12.88 -12.30
CA ARG A 17 10.08 13.92 -12.90
C ARG A 17 8.75 14.01 -12.16
N VAL A 18 8.15 15.20 -12.13
CA VAL A 18 6.90 15.43 -11.40
C VAL A 18 5.76 14.60 -11.98
N GLU A 19 5.71 14.48 -13.31
CA GLU A 19 4.69 13.72 -14.04
C GLU A 19 4.78 12.22 -13.69
N ASP A 20 5.99 11.67 -13.71
CA ASP A 20 6.25 10.27 -13.37
C ASP A 20 5.89 9.98 -11.90
N LYS A 21 6.24 10.89 -10.97
CA LYS A 21 5.89 10.74 -9.56
C LYS A 21 4.40 10.90 -9.31
N PHE A 22 3.72 11.79 -10.03
CA PHE A 22 2.26 11.91 -9.97
C PHE A 22 1.59 10.62 -10.43
N ALA A 23 2.01 10.07 -11.58
CA ALA A 23 1.48 8.81 -12.10
C ALA A 23 1.69 7.67 -11.10
N LYS A 24 2.87 7.58 -10.48
CA LYS A 24 3.15 6.60 -9.41
C LYS A 24 2.23 6.76 -8.20
N ASN A 25 2.03 7.98 -7.71
CA ASN A 25 1.14 8.24 -6.57
C ASN A 25 -0.30 7.84 -6.88
N VAL A 26 -0.79 8.16 -8.09
CA VAL A 26 -2.13 7.77 -8.55
C VAL A 26 -2.24 6.26 -8.72
N ALA A 27 -1.19 5.60 -9.23
CA ALA A 27 -1.16 4.15 -9.40
C ALA A 27 -1.29 3.44 -8.04
N GLN A 28 -0.56 3.87 -7.01
CA GLN A 28 -0.71 3.27 -5.67
C GLN A 28 -2.07 3.59 -5.05
N ALA A 29 -2.54 4.85 -5.14
CA ALA A 29 -3.83 5.24 -4.57
C ALA A 29 -5.05 4.49 -5.18
N ARG A 30 -4.91 3.93 -6.38
CA ARG A 30 -6.00 3.24 -7.09
C ARG A 30 -5.76 1.74 -7.28
N GLY A 31 -4.51 1.30 -7.22
CA GLY A 31 -4.09 -0.05 -7.56
C GLY A 31 -3.55 -0.85 -6.38
N THR A 32 -3.31 -0.22 -5.22
CA THR A 32 -3.00 -0.98 -4.00
C THR A 32 -4.25 -1.74 -3.57
N PRO A 33 -4.17 -3.07 -3.39
CA PRO A 33 -5.29 -3.85 -2.90
C PRO A 33 -5.72 -3.40 -1.50
N GLY A 34 -7.02 -3.40 -1.25
CA GLY A 34 -7.61 -3.15 0.05
C GLY A 34 -8.06 -4.43 0.74
N VAL A 35 -9.16 -4.33 1.48
CA VAL A 35 -9.73 -5.43 2.28
C VAL A 35 -10.15 -6.64 1.43
N GLU A 36 -10.32 -6.49 0.12
CA GLU A 36 -10.60 -7.59 -0.79
C GLU A 36 -9.48 -8.64 -0.86
N CYS A 37 -8.25 -8.30 -0.43
CA CYS A 37 -7.17 -9.27 -0.29
C CYS A 37 -7.31 -10.16 0.97
N LEU A 38 -8.18 -9.81 1.91
CA LEU A 38 -8.44 -10.62 3.11
C LEU A 38 -9.48 -11.68 2.76
N THR A 39 -9.02 -12.90 2.46
CA THR A 39 -9.89 -14.02 2.10
C THR A 39 -9.90 -15.09 3.21
N PRO A 40 -11.09 -15.47 3.72
CA PRO A 40 -11.25 -16.60 4.62
C PRO A 40 -10.95 -17.92 3.92
N GLN A 41 -10.47 -18.91 4.66
CA GLN A 41 -10.55 -20.31 4.25
C GLN A 41 -11.45 -21.07 5.20
N VAL A 42 -12.38 -21.85 4.64
CA VAL A 42 -13.31 -22.68 5.40
C VAL A 42 -13.08 -24.14 5.05
N LEU A 43 -12.80 -24.96 6.05
CA LEU A 43 -12.68 -26.40 5.93
C LEU A 43 -13.89 -27.04 6.62
N THR A 44 -14.66 -27.83 5.88
CA THR A 44 -15.82 -28.57 6.40
C THR A 44 -15.64 -30.07 6.18
N GLY A 45 -16.14 -30.87 7.12
CA GLY A 45 -16.12 -32.33 7.03
C GLY A 45 -16.75 -32.97 8.25
N ASP A 46 -16.56 -34.27 8.41
CA ASP A 46 -17.17 -35.06 9.49
C ASP A 46 -16.77 -34.59 10.90
N ASN A 47 -15.63 -33.91 11.01
CA ASN A 47 -15.11 -33.34 12.26
C ASN A 47 -15.58 -31.90 12.52
N GLY A 48 -16.55 -31.39 11.75
CA GLY A 48 -17.13 -30.06 11.92
C GLY A 48 -16.60 -29.02 10.95
N LEU A 49 -16.41 -27.80 11.45
CA LEU A 49 -16.04 -26.62 10.67
C LEU A 49 -14.81 -25.94 11.27
N THR A 50 -13.81 -25.67 10.43
CA THR A 50 -12.63 -24.87 10.77
C THR A 50 -12.59 -23.64 9.87
N LEU A 51 -12.44 -22.47 10.50
CA LEU A 51 -12.26 -21.20 9.83
C LEU A 51 -10.82 -20.71 10.02
N ILE A 52 -10.18 -20.28 8.94
CA ILE A 52 -8.83 -19.72 8.93
C ILE A 52 -8.91 -18.32 8.34
N GLU A 53 -8.48 -17.31 9.10
CA GLU A 53 -8.61 -15.88 8.77
C GLU A 53 -7.30 -15.14 9.00
N ASN A 54 -7.10 -14.06 8.26
CA ASN A 54 -5.99 -13.14 8.49
C ASN A 54 -6.35 -12.19 9.65
N ALA A 55 -5.49 -12.14 10.66
CA ALA A 55 -5.65 -11.25 11.80
C ALA A 55 -4.63 -10.10 11.76
N PRO A 56 -4.96 -8.92 12.34
CA PRO A 56 -4.03 -7.80 12.37
C PRO A 56 -2.80 -8.12 13.23
N TRP A 57 -1.63 -7.70 12.76
CA TRP A 57 -0.38 -7.77 13.52
C TRP A 57 -0.31 -6.73 14.65
N GLY A 58 -1.02 -5.60 14.51
CA GLY A 58 -0.90 -4.44 15.39
C GLY A 58 -0.06 -3.34 14.75
N VAL A 59 0.97 -2.86 15.44
CA VAL A 59 1.80 -1.74 14.97
C VAL A 59 2.90 -2.24 14.01
N VAL A 60 2.97 -1.65 12.82
CA VAL A 60 3.98 -1.97 11.80
C VAL A 60 4.92 -0.78 11.61
N ALA A 61 6.22 -1.03 11.69
CA ALA A 61 7.24 -0.04 11.33
C ALA A 61 7.55 -0.13 9.83
N SER A 62 7.36 0.98 9.10
CA SER A 62 7.62 1.05 7.67
C SER A 62 8.73 2.03 7.36
N VAL A 63 9.85 1.53 6.80
CA VAL A 63 10.98 2.36 6.35
C VAL A 63 10.83 2.64 4.86
N THR A 64 10.77 3.92 4.50
CA THR A 64 10.41 4.37 3.14
C THR A 64 11.60 4.91 2.35
N PRO A 65 11.76 4.56 1.06
CA PRO A 65 12.90 4.98 0.26
C PRO A 65 12.74 6.42 -0.30
N SER A 66 13.86 7.09 -0.57
CA SER A 66 13.89 8.42 -1.19
C SER A 66 13.49 8.44 -2.68
N THR A 67 13.53 7.30 -3.36
CA THR A 67 13.17 7.21 -4.79
C THR A 67 11.65 7.31 -5.02
N ASN A 68 10.85 6.75 -4.10
CA ASN A 68 9.38 6.71 -4.15
C ASN A 68 8.74 7.11 -2.80
N PRO A 69 9.07 8.29 -2.24
CA PRO A 69 8.76 8.60 -0.85
C PRO A 69 7.26 8.64 -0.57
N ALA A 70 6.47 9.29 -1.43
CA ALA A 70 5.01 9.35 -1.27
C ALA A 70 4.32 8.05 -1.70
N ALA A 71 4.70 7.48 -2.85
CA ALA A 71 4.06 6.28 -3.39
C ALA A 71 4.19 5.08 -2.44
N THR A 72 5.36 4.87 -1.83
CA THR A 72 5.55 3.77 -0.86
C THR A 72 4.71 3.97 0.39
N VAL A 73 4.60 5.20 0.92
CA VAL A 73 3.74 5.49 2.07
C VAL A 73 2.27 5.23 1.73
N ILE A 74 1.80 5.67 0.55
CA ILE A 74 0.42 5.43 0.11
C ILE A 74 0.13 3.93 0.08
N ASN A 75 1.02 3.14 -0.54
CA ASN A 75 0.82 1.69 -0.61
C ASN A 75 0.80 1.03 0.78
N ASN A 76 1.77 1.35 1.62
CA ASN A 76 1.93 0.69 2.91
C ASN A 76 0.86 1.11 3.94
N ALA A 77 0.22 2.27 3.74
CA ALA A 77 -0.88 2.73 4.59
C ALA A 77 -2.25 2.15 4.18
N LEU A 78 -2.38 1.68 2.94
CA LEU A 78 -3.60 1.04 2.43
C LEU A 78 -3.60 -0.48 2.64
N ALA A 79 -2.41 -1.09 2.63
CA ALA A 79 -2.20 -2.53 2.82
C ALA A 79 -2.47 -3.02 4.24
#